data_AF-A0AAU4KU67-F1
#
_entry.id   AF-A0AAU4KU67-F1
#
_cell.length_a   1.000
_cell.length_b   1.000
_cell.length_c   1.000
_cell.angle_alpha   90.00
_cell.angle_beta   90.00
_cell.angle_gamma   90.00
#
_symmetry.space_group_name_H-M   'P 1'
#
loop_
_entity.id
_entity.type
_entity.pdbx_description
1 polymer ?
#
loop_
_entity_poly.entity_id
_entity_poly.type
_entity_poly.pdbx_seq_one_letter_code
_entity_poly.pdbx_strand_id
1 'polypeptide(L)'
;MAAGIRGGWRGAVYVALSTVVATGCSTTADESPKAGTSATSTDQAAGATGTTAKSGAALGPAGSACELPVSFDTAEDWKPQSIDAATQAPIGTDGTRDVTDPLFRQGPVSLVCEIDAKPAGNIGYLRVWTGKPGADDATKVLKAFVAAEHGAGKAVYRTFDADGLSGAEVEYVYTSEALQESSKESAFAVTTDDGPVVVHLDGLDTGEYTEMLPAYRLAQRTLRTT
;
A
#
# COMPACT_ATOMS: atom_id res chain seq x y z
N MET A 1 -45.45 45.17 29.38
CA MET A 1 -44.91 43.84 29.72
C MET A 1 -43.40 43.91 29.71
N ALA A 2 -42.79 43.16 30.61
CA ALA A 2 -41.42 43.29 31.09
C ALA A 2 -40.32 43.03 30.05
N ALA A 3 -39.16 43.66 30.32
CA ALA A 3 -37.86 43.34 29.77
C ALA A 3 -37.28 42.04 30.37
N GLY A 4 -36.38 41.38 29.62
CA GLY A 4 -35.50 40.28 30.06
C GLY A 4 -34.53 39.94 28.92
N ILE A 5 -33.35 40.57 28.84
CA ILE A 5 -32.02 40.17 29.37
C ILE A 5 -31.49 38.84 28.83
N ARG A 6 -30.36 38.91 28.11
CA ARG A 6 -29.13 38.08 28.21
C ARG A 6 -28.30 38.34 26.94
N GLY A 7 -27.03 38.70 26.95
CA GLY A 7 -26.04 38.96 27.99
C GLY A 7 -24.76 39.42 27.27
N GLY A 8 -24.01 40.35 27.85
CA GLY A 8 -22.70 40.73 27.36
C GLY A 8 -21.59 40.05 28.17
N TRP A 9 -20.46 39.72 27.53
CA TRP A 9 -19.16 39.85 28.17
C TRP A 9 -18.06 40.05 27.12
N ARG A 10 -17.28 41.09 27.42
CA ARG A 10 -16.04 41.64 26.90
C ARG A 10 -14.83 40.69 26.82
N GLY A 11 -13.86 41.11 26.00
CA GLY A 11 -12.41 40.99 26.28
C GLY A 11 -11.71 39.84 25.56
N ALA A 12 -10.47 39.95 25.10
CA ALA A 12 -9.49 41.02 25.11
C ALA A 12 -8.43 40.71 24.03
N VAL A 13 -7.87 41.75 23.43
CA VAL A 13 -6.67 41.71 22.58
C VAL A 13 -5.45 41.50 23.47
N TYR A 14 -4.55 40.58 23.12
CA TYR A 14 -3.15 40.61 23.56
C TYR A 14 -2.19 40.34 22.40
N VAL A 15 -1.27 41.27 22.24
CA VAL A 15 -0.07 41.24 21.39
C VAL A 15 1.12 40.92 22.31
N ALA A 16 2.05 40.05 21.89
CA ALA A 16 3.47 40.03 22.30
C ALA A 16 4.23 39.05 21.39
N LEU A 17 5.11 39.49 20.47
CA LEU A 17 6.54 39.85 20.62
C LEU A 17 7.50 38.67 20.88
N SER A 18 8.19 38.30 19.79
CA SER A 18 9.58 37.86 19.56
C SER A 18 10.47 37.33 20.71
N THR A 19 11.30 36.31 20.40
CA THR A 19 12.76 36.34 20.62
C THR A 19 13.49 35.20 19.88
N VAL A 20 14.54 35.57 19.14
CA VAL A 20 15.59 34.74 18.56
C VAL A 20 16.75 34.66 19.57
N VAL A 21 17.36 33.49 19.76
CA VAL A 21 18.75 33.38 20.28
C VAL A 21 19.48 32.22 19.60
N ALA A 22 20.70 32.52 19.12
CA ALA A 22 21.65 31.62 18.47
C ALA A 22 22.70 31.10 19.46
N THR A 23 23.41 30.00 19.09
CA THR A 23 24.80 29.55 19.43
C THR A 23 24.84 28.00 19.42
N GLY A 24 25.87 27.29 18.94
CA GLY A 24 27.22 27.66 18.52
C GLY A 24 27.91 26.55 17.71
N CYS A 25 29.05 26.91 17.14
CA CYS A 25 29.95 26.11 16.31
C CYS A 25 31.35 26.16 16.93
N SER A 26 32.14 25.07 16.86
CA SER A 26 33.62 25.00 16.69
C SER A 26 34.19 23.67 17.23
N THR A 27 34.80 22.82 16.37
CA THR A 27 36.26 22.64 16.07
C THR A 27 36.89 21.51 16.94
N THR A 28 37.78 20.59 16.54
CA THR A 28 38.78 20.46 15.46
C THR A 28 39.21 18.97 15.32
N ALA A 29 39.88 18.62 14.21
CA ALA A 29 40.59 17.37 13.87
C ALA A 29 41.61 16.88 14.95
N ASP A 30 42.10 15.64 15.02
CA ASP A 30 42.70 14.81 13.96
C ASP A 30 42.93 13.35 14.47
N GLU A 31 43.43 12.50 13.56
CA GLU A 31 44.12 11.21 13.74
C GLU A 31 43.38 9.92 13.30
N SER A 32 43.82 9.41 12.13
CA SER A 32 43.63 8.04 11.65
C SER A 32 44.58 7.07 12.35
N PRO A 33 44.17 5.81 12.54
CA PRO A 33 44.98 4.74 11.94
C PRO A 33 44.17 3.59 11.31
N LYS A 34 44.69 3.15 10.15
CA LYS A 34 44.70 1.80 9.55
C LYS A 34 43.43 0.93 9.53
N ALA A 35 42.96 0.74 8.29
CA ALA A 35 42.58 -0.51 7.64
C ALA A 35 42.31 -1.74 8.54
N GLY A 36 41.03 -2.11 8.60
CA GLY A 36 40.56 -3.43 9.00
C GLY A 36 39.23 -3.73 8.30
N THR A 37 39.30 -4.60 7.30
CA THR A 37 38.25 -5.48 6.77
C THR A 37 36.80 -4.96 6.73
N SER A 38 36.39 -4.58 5.51
CA SER A 38 35.00 -4.44 5.09
C SER A 38 34.23 -5.75 5.26
N ALA A 39 33.21 -5.72 6.11
CA ALA A 39 32.02 -6.57 6.01
C ALA A 39 30.84 -5.76 6.52
N THR A 40 30.50 -4.70 5.79
CA THR A 40 29.28 -3.93 6.01
C THR A 40 28.15 -4.66 5.31
N SER A 41 27.42 -5.50 6.06
CA SER A 41 26.05 -5.84 5.68
C SER A 41 25.27 -4.53 5.64
N THR A 42 24.95 -4.10 4.43
CA THR A 42 24.12 -2.94 4.17
C THR A 42 22.67 -3.38 4.31
N ASP A 43 22.22 -3.53 5.55
CA ASP A 43 20.80 -3.41 5.88
C ASP A 43 20.44 -1.93 5.76
N GLN A 44 20.30 -1.50 4.50
CA GLN A 44 19.79 -0.19 4.16
C GLN A 44 18.26 -0.27 4.06
N ALA A 45 17.62 -0.59 5.19
CA ALA A 45 16.22 -0.26 5.40
C ALA A 45 16.14 1.24 5.73
N ALA A 46 16.31 2.06 4.69
CA ALA A 46 16.14 3.49 4.81
C ALA A 46 14.64 3.82 4.97
N GLY A 47 14.25 4.16 6.20
CA GLY A 47 13.19 5.13 6.46
C GLY A 47 11.75 4.62 6.46
N ALA A 48 11.35 3.97 7.55
CA ALA A 48 10.00 4.14 8.09
C ALA A 48 10.06 3.95 9.61
N THR A 49 10.13 5.05 10.36
CA THR A 49 9.78 5.06 11.80
C THR A 49 8.26 4.98 11.97
N GLY A 50 7.63 4.07 11.23
CA GLY A 50 6.22 3.73 11.35
C GLY A 50 6.08 2.52 12.27
N THR A 51 5.10 2.56 13.16
CA THR A 51 4.73 1.41 13.98
C THR A 51 4.47 0.21 13.06
N THR A 52 5.20 -0.88 13.27
CA THR A 52 4.99 -2.12 12.53
C THR A 52 3.57 -2.63 12.79
N ALA A 53 2.79 -2.85 11.73
CA ALA A 53 1.46 -3.44 11.86
C ALA A 53 1.56 -4.86 12.45
N LYS A 54 0.67 -5.19 13.39
CA LYS A 54 0.57 -6.54 13.97
C LYS A 54 -0.16 -7.48 13.02
N SER A 55 0.23 -8.75 13.00
CA SER A 55 -0.43 -9.79 12.22
C SER A 55 -1.84 -10.10 12.74
N GLY A 56 -2.79 -10.18 11.82
CA GLY A 56 -4.15 -10.66 12.00
C GLY A 56 -4.32 -12.06 11.42
N ALA A 57 -5.17 -12.20 10.40
CA ALA A 57 -5.45 -13.48 9.76
C ALA A 57 -4.40 -13.80 8.66
N ALA A 58 -4.14 -15.09 8.43
CA ALA A 58 -3.41 -15.53 7.25
C ALA A 58 -4.36 -15.71 6.06
N LEU A 59 -3.96 -15.22 4.90
CA LEU A 59 -4.55 -15.51 3.59
C LEU A 59 -3.69 -16.52 2.84
N GLY A 60 -4.29 -17.20 1.86
CA GLY A 60 -3.60 -18.17 1.01
C GLY A 60 -3.99 -19.62 1.25
N PRO A 61 -3.75 -20.18 2.46
CA PRO A 61 -4.03 -21.58 2.73
C PRO A 61 -5.49 -21.96 2.47
N ALA A 62 -5.72 -23.23 2.15
CA ALA A 62 -7.05 -23.79 1.99
C ALA A 62 -7.92 -23.52 3.22
N GLY A 63 -9.16 -23.08 3.01
CA GLY A 63 -10.11 -22.67 4.04
C GLY A 63 -9.90 -21.26 4.62
N SER A 64 -8.92 -20.50 4.14
CA SER A 64 -8.81 -19.06 4.45
C SER A 64 -9.87 -18.25 3.69
N ALA A 65 -10.06 -16.98 4.06
CA ALA A 65 -11.04 -16.11 3.42
C ALA A 65 -10.77 -15.92 1.90
N CYS A 66 -9.51 -16.04 1.50
CA CYS A 66 -9.07 -15.99 0.12
C CYS A 66 -7.96 -17.03 -0.07
N GLU A 67 -8.30 -18.13 -0.72
CA GLU A 67 -7.32 -19.15 -1.11
C GLU A 67 -6.46 -18.63 -2.27
N LEU A 68 -5.14 -18.72 -2.14
CA LEU A 68 -4.16 -18.14 -3.07
C LEU A 68 -2.96 -19.09 -3.16
N PRO A 69 -2.16 -19.05 -4.25
CA PRO A 69 -0.96 -19.89 -4.38
C PRO A 69 0.22 -19.40 -3.53
N VAL A 70 0.01 -18.36 -2.71
CA VAL A 70 0.96 -17.81 -1.74
C VAL A 70 0.22 -17.44 -0.47
N SER A 71 0.92 -17.45 0.65
CA SER A 71 0.37 -17.02 1.94
C SER A 71 1.02 -15.74 2.43
N PHE A 72 0.24 -14.89 3.06
CA PHE A 72 0.72 -13.73 3.82
C PHE A 72 -0.29 -13.36 4.89
N ASP A 73 0.15 -12.56 5.85
CA ASP A 73 -0.68 -12.11 6.96
C ASP A 73 -1.34 -10.75 6.62
N THR A 74 -2.62 -10.59 6.96
CA THR A 74 -3.27 -9.27 7.01
C THR A 74 -2.89 -8.56 8.30
N ALA A 75 -3.08 -7.24 8.36
CA ALA A 75 -3.01 -6.54 9.63
C ALA A 75 -4.19 -6.90 10.56
N GLU A 76 -4.01 -6.73 11.87
CA GLU A 76 -5.12 -6.78 12.85
C GLU A 76 -6.26 -5.87 12.40
N ASP A 77 -7.49 -6.32 12.62
CA ASP A 77 -8.75 -5.64 12.28
C ASP A 77 -9.03 -5.38 10.79
N TRP A 78 -8.11 -5.69 9.89
CA TRP A 78 -8.39 -5.70 8.45
C TRP A 78 -9.23 -6.94 8.07
N LYS A 79 -10.22 -6.78 7.19
CA LYS A 79 -11.21 -7.82 6.88
C LYS A 79 -11.10 -8.31 5.44
N PRO A 80 -10.54 -9.50 5.21
CA PRO A 80 -10.50 -10.09 3.87
C PRO A 80 -11.85 -10.64 3.43
N GLN A 81 -12.14 -10.49 2.14
CA GLN A 81 -13.30 -11.05 1.48
C GLN A 81 -12.92 -11.52 0.07
N SER A 82 -13.29 -12.74 -0.29
CA SER A 82 -13.15 -13.27 -1.65
C SER A 82 -14.01 -12.48 -2.63
N ILE A 83 -13.47 -12.24 -3.82
CA ILE A 83 -14.19 -11.65 -4.95
C ILE A 83 -14.44 -12.72 -6.00
N ASP A 84 -15.70 -12.84 -6.42
CA ASP A 84 -16.12 -13.69 -7.52
C ASP A 84 -16.73 -12.83 -8.63
N ALA A 85 -15.89 -12.52 -9.64
CA ALA A 85 -16.32 -11.74 -10.79
C ALA A 85 -17.51 -12.40 -11.54
N ALA A 86 -17.63 -13.72 -11.53
CA ALA A 86 -18.73 -14.41 -12.20
C ALA A 86 -20.10 -14.11 -11.55
N THR A 87 -20.12 -13.67 -10.30
CA THR A 87 -21.34 -13.32 -9.56
C THR A 87 -21.43 -11.85 -9.16
N GLN A 88 -20.34 -11.10 -9.19
CA GLN A 88 -20.27 -9.70 -8.74
C GLN A 88 -20.00 -8.69 -9.86
N ALA A 89 -19.49 -9.11 -11.01
CA ALA A 89 -19.26 -8.19 -12.13
C ALA A 89 -20.59 -7.61 -12.66
N PRO A 90 -20.57 -6.39 -13.23
CA PRO A 90 -21.76 -5.78 -13.82
C PRO A 90 -22.32 -6.62 -14.97
N ILE A 91 -23.61 -6.46 -15.25
CA ILE A 91 -24.25 -7.08 -16.40
C ILE A 91 -24.00 -6.20 -17.64
N GLY A 92 -23.34 -6.77 -18.65
CA GLY A 92 -23.09 -6.14 -19.94
C GLY A 92 -24.35 -6.04 -20.79
N THR A 93 -24.22 -5.41 -21.96
CA THR A 93 -25.35 -5.17 -22.88
C THR A 93 -25.91 -6.44 -23.52
N ASP A 94 -25.15 -7.53 -23.52
CA ASP A 94 -25.57 -8.86 -23.99
C ASP A 94 -26.27 -9.71 -22.91
N GLY A 95 -26.44 -9.16 -21.70
CA GLY A 95 -27.05 -9.85 -20.57
C GLY A 95 -26.11 -10.79 -19.81
N THR A 96 -24.83 -10.85 -20.17
CA THR A 96 -23.81 -11.63 -19.47
C THR A 96 -23.01 -10.78 -18.48
N ARG A 97 -22.29 -11.40 -17.55
CA ARG A 97 -21.43 -10.66 -16.62
C ARG A 97 -20.15 -10.20 -17.32
N ASP A 98 -19.87 -8.91 -17.25
CA ASP A 98 -18.65 -8.34 -17.82
C ASP A 98 -17.48 -8.50 -16.85
N VAL A 99 -16.89 -9.68 -16.85
CA VAL A 99 -15.67 -9.99 -16.07
C VAL A 99 -14.42 -9.28 -16.60
N THR A 100 -14.55 -8.49 -17.68
CA THR A 100 -13.46 -7.68 -18.23
C THR A 100 -13.52 -6.23 -17.75
N ASP A 101 -14.53 -5.87 -16.96
CA ASP A 101 -14.63 -4.58 -16.31
C ASP A 101 -13.33 -4.26 -15.53
N PRO A 102 -12.79 -3.02 -15.65
CA PRO A 102 -11.57 -2.62 -14.97
C PRO A 102 -11.57 -2.81 -13.44
N LEU A 103 -12.75 -2.83 -12.81
CA LEU A 103 -12.89 -3.14 -11.37
C LEU A 103 -12.55 -4.59 -11.03
N PHE A 104 -12.67 -5.51 -11.99
CA PHE A 104 -12.40 -6.93 -11.80
C PHE A 104 -11.16 -7.42 -12.57
N ARG A 105 -10.62 -6.59 -13.47
CA ARG A 105 -9.46 -6.95 -14.29
C ARG A 105 -8.54 -5.75 -14.51
N GLN A 106 -7.26 -5.94 -14.20
CA GLN A 106 -6.22 -4.94 -14.45
C GLN A 106 -5.02 -5.60 -15.12
N GLY A 107 -4.82 -5.29 -16.41
CA GLY A 107 -3.78 -5.89 -17.22
C GLY A 107 -3.91 -7.42 -17.31
N PRO A 108 -2.86 -8.19 -16.94
CA PRO A 108 -2.87 -9.65 -17.06
C PRO A 108 -3.57 -10.37 -15.89
N VAL A 109 -4.05 -9.65 -14.86
CA VAL A 109 -4.59 -10.23 -13.63
C VAL A 109 -6.04 -9.83 -13.37
N SER A 110 -6.72 -10.64 -12.56
CA SER A 110 -8.11 -10.46 -12.12
C SER A 110 -8.19 -10.40 -10.60
N LEU A 111 -9.10 -9.56 -10.09
CA LEU A 111 -9.32 -9.36 -8.65
C LEU A 111 -9.92 -10.62 -8.05
N VAL A 112 -9.33 -11.12 -6.96
CA VAL A 112 -9.80 -12.33 -6.25
C VAL A 112 -10.03 -12.12 -4.76
N CYS A 113 -9.45 -11.07 -4.19
CA CYS A 113 -9.63 -10.75 -2.78
C CYS A 113 -9.56 -9.25 -2.56
N GLU A 114 -10.43 -8.74 -1.70
CA GLU A 114 -10.35 -7.39 -1.17
C GLU A 114 -10.23 -7.46 0.35
N ILE A 115 -9.32 -6.67 0.92
CA ILE A 115 -9.03 -6.64 2.35
C ILE A 115 -9.38 -5.24 2.86
N ASP A 116 -10.53 -5.13 3.52
CA ASP A 116 -11.10 -3.84 3.96
C ASP A 116 -10.34 -3.29 5.17
N ALA A 117 -9.80 -2.08 5.00
CA ALA A 117 -9.08 -1.34 6.04
C ALA A 117 -10.01 -0.55 6.97
N LYS A 118 -11.27 -0.34 6.60
CA LYS A 118 -12.25 0.47 7.37
C LYS A 118 -12.41 0.04 8.81
N PRO A 119 -12.47 -1.27 9.15
CA PRO A 119 -12.63 -1.67 10.55
C PRO A 119 -11.39 -1.36 11.40
N ALA A 120 -10.24 -1.11 10.78
CA ALA A 120 -9.02 -0.63 11.43
C ALA A 120 -8.89 0.91 11.44
N GLY A 121 -9.87 1.64 10.89
CA GLY A 121 -9.94 3.10 10.92
C GLY A 121 -9.42 3.83 9.67
N ASN A 122 -8.99 3.12 8.63
CA ASN A 122 -8.51 3.74 7.37
C ASN A 122 -9.56 3.67 6.26
N ILE A 123 -9.45 4.52 5.24
CA ILE A 123 -10.30 4.51 4.05
C ILE A 123 -9.49 4.00 2.86
N GLY A 124 -9.56 2.68 2.65
CA GLY A 124 -8.92 2.03 1.51
C GLY A 124 -8.90 0.51 1.64
N TYR A 125 -8.12 -0.12 0.77
CA TYR A 125 -8.07 -1.57 0.64
C TYR A 125 -6.66 -2.05 0.34
N LEU A 126 -6.40 -3.31 0.71
CA LEU A 126 -5.45 -4.12 -0.05
C LEU A 126 -6.24 -5.00 -1.00
N ARG A 127 -5.92 -4.93 -2.29
CA ARG A 127 -6.51 -5.77 -3.32
C ARG A 127 -5.52 -6.83 -3.77
N VAL A 128 -5.99 -8.06 -3.84
CA VAL A 128 -5.20 -9.21 -4.32
C VAL A 128 -5.73 -9.64 -5.67
N TRP A 129 -4.81 -9.71 -6.63
CA TRP A 129 -5.08 -10.06 -8.00
C TRP A 129 -4.30 -11.32 -8.38
N THR A 130 -4.88 -12.17 -9.22
CA THR A 130 -4.22 -13.37 -9.74
C THR A 130 -4.30 -13.44 -11.25
N GLY A 131 -3.33 -14.09 -11.87
CA GLY A 131 -3.31 -14.34 -13.31
C GLY A 131 -3.11 -15.82 -13.62
N LYS A 132 -3.18 -16.15 -14.91
CA LYS A 132 -2.85 -17.51 -15.37
C LYS A 132 -1.33 -17.76 -15.30
N PRO A 133 -0.89 -19.02 -15.12
CA PRO A 133 0.50 -19.42 -15.29
C PRO A 133 1.10 -18.92 -16.60
N GLY A 134 2.37 -18.53 -16.56
CA GLY A 134 3.08 -17.99 -17.72
C GLY A 134 4.59 -17.82 -17.46
N ALA A 135 5.31 -17.37 -18.48
CA ALA A 135 6.76 -17.17 -18.42
C ALA A 135 7.18 -15.75 -17.97
N ASP A 136 6.21 -14.88 -17.69
CA ASP A 136 6.48 -13.51 -17.28
C ASP A 136 6.93 -13.48 -15.81
N ASP A 137 8.04 -12.79 -15.54
CA ASP A 137 8.50 -12.55 -14.17
C ASP A 137 7.62 -11.51 -13.45
N ALA A 138 7.79 -11.42 -12.12
CA ALA A 138 7.05 -10.48 -11.28
C ALA A 138 7.18 -9.01 -11.73
N THR A 139 8.35 -8.60 -12.24
CA THR A 139 8.57 -7.22 -12.71
C THR A 139 7.76 -6.94 -13.97
N LYS A 140 7.71 -7.90 -14.91
CA LYS A 140 6.94 -7.78 -16.14
C LYS A 140 5.45 -7.77 -15.87
N VAL A 141 4.97 -8.61 -14.93
CA VAL A 141 3.58 -8.59 -14.46
C VAL A 141 3.21 -7.22 -13.89
N LEU A 142 4.01 -6.67 -12.97
CA LEU A 142 3.73 -5.34 -12.39
C LEU A 142 3.73 -4.23 -13.42
N LYS A 143 4.67 -4.24 -14.38
CA LYS A 143 4.68 -3.23 -15.45
C LYS A 143 3.40 -3.28 -16.28
N ALA A 144 2.90 -4.48 -16.59
CA ALA A 144 1.65 -4.65 -17.31
C ALA A 144 0.43 -4.24 -16.46
N PHE A 145 0.45 -4.51 -15.15
CA PHE A 145 -0.57 -4.08 -14.20
C PHE A 145 -0.68 -2.55 -14.12
N VAL A 146 0.46 -1.86 -13.92
CA VAL A 146 0.50 -0.38 -13.86
C VAL A 146 0.17 0.25 -15.21
N ALA A 147 0.63 -0.33 -16.31
CA ALA A 147 0.32 0.20 -17.65
C ALA A 147 -1.16 0.07 -18.05
N ALA A 148 -1.90 -0.85 -17.43
CA ALA A 148 -3.33 -1.00 -17.66
C ALA A 148 -4.17 0.02 -16.88
N GLU A 149 -3.58 0.73 -15.93
CA GLU A 149 -4.25 1.73 -15.11
C GLU A 149 -4.14 3.11 -15.74
N HIS A 150 -5.28 3.62 -16.22
CA HIS A 150 -5.32 4.96 -16.78
C HIS A 150 -5.10 6.02 -15.70
N GLY A 151 -4.11 6.89 -15.90
CA GLY A 151 -3.72 7.91 -14.92
C GLY A 151 -2.52 7.53 -14.06
N ALA A 152 -1.99 6.30 -14.18
CA ALA A 152 -0.76 5.90 -13.52
C ALA A 152 0.49 6.56 -14.15
N GLY A 153 1.41 7.00 -13.30
CA GLY A 153 2.67 7.61 -13.73
C GLY A 153 3.74 7.63 -12.65
N LYS A 154 4.95 8.08 -13.00
CA LYS A 154 6.10 8.21 -12.08
C LYS A 154 6.48 6.91 -11.35
N ALA A 155 6.25 5.76 -12.00
CA ALA A 155 6.49 4.46 -11.42
C ALA A 155 7.98 4.19 -11.14
N VAL A 156 8.28 3.69 -9.94
CA VAL A 156 9.61 3.27 -9.51
C VAL A 156 9.55 1.81 -9.08
N TYR A 157 10.30 0.96 -9.77
CA TYR A 157 10.31 -0.49 -9.55
C TYR A 157 11.53 -0.93 -8.76
N ARG A 158 11.36 -1.92 -7.89
CA ARG A 158 12.42 -2.58 -7.10
C ARG A 158 12.14 -4.07 -7.03
N THR A 159 13.19 -4.88 -6.88
CA THR A 159 13.07 -6.31 -6.59
C THR A 159 13.21 -6.55 -5.10
N PHE A 160 12.63 -7.64 -4.60
CA PHE A 160 12.82 -8.11 -3.23
C PHE A 160 12.78 -9.64 -3.20
N ASP A 161 13.25 -10.23 -2.10
CA ASP A 161 13.09 -11.66 -1.83
C ASP A 161 12.34 -11.84 -0.51
N ALA A 162 11.40 -12.79 -0.47
CA ALA A 162 10.62 -13.14 0.72
C ALA A 162 10.42 -14.65 0.78
N ASP A 163 10.97 -15.31 1.81
CA ASP A 163 10.89 -16.76 2.01
C ASP A 163 11.19 -17.61 0.75
N GLY A 164 12.24 -17.23 0.02
CA GLY A 164 12.65 -17.90 -1.22
C GLY A 164 11.85 -17.53 -2.47
N LEU A 165 10.85 -16.66 -2.36
CA LEU A 165 10.16 -16.05 -3.49
C LEU A 165 10.88 -14.78 -3.92
N SER A 166 11.30 -14.72 -5.18
CA SER A 166 11.75 -13.47 -5.80
C SER A 166 10.54 -12.68 -6.30
N GLY A 167 10.39 -11.47 -5.80
CA GLY A 167 9.30 -10.56 -6.10
C GLY A 167 9.76 -9.24 -6.70
N ALA A 168 8.79 -8.47 -7.17
CA ALA A 168 8.97 -7.10 -7.59
C ALA A 168 7.95 -6.21 -6.88
N GLU A 169 8.32 -4.96 -6.67
CA GLU A 169 7.48 -3.93 -6.09
C GLU A 169 7.54 -2.68 -6.95
N VAL A 170 6.44 -1.92 -6.98
CA VAL A 170 6.34 -0.60 -7.58
C VAL A 170 5.72 0.39 -6.60
N GLU A 171 6.29 1.60 -6.52
CA GLU A 171 5.59 2.79 -6.02
C GLU A 171 5.29 3.68 -7.24
N TYR A 172 4.08 4.23 -7.32
CA TYR A 172 3.68 5.12 -8.42
C TYR A 172 2.67 6.16 -7.94
N VAL A 173 2.32 7.07 -8.85
CA VAL A 173 1.28 8.08 -8.63
C VAL A 173 0.12 7.75 -9.54
N TYR A 174 -1.06 7.61 -8.95
CA TYR A 174 -2.33 7.58 -9.67
C TYR A 174 -2.91 8.99 -9.73
N THR A 175 -3.54 9.35 -10.85
CA THR A 175 -4.25 10.63 -11.00
C THR A 175 -5.65 10.37 -11.53
N SER A 176 -6.65 10.67 -10.69
CA SER A 176 -8.06 10.61 -11.08
C SER A 176 -8.41 11.84 -11.90
N GLU A 177 -8.72 11.65 -13.19
CA GLU A 177 -9.23 12.75 -14.03
C GLU A 177 -10.59 13.26 -13.55
N ALA A 178 -11.40 12.39 -12.94
CA ALA A 178 -12.72 12.77 -12.44
C ALA A 178 -12.63 13.71 -11.23
N LEU A 179 -11.68 13.46 -10.33
CA LEU A 179 -11.48 14.25 -9.11
C LEU A 179 -10.41 15.35 -9.27
N GLN A 180 -9.59 15.27 -10.32
CA GLN A 180 -8.40 16.12 -10.51
C GLN A 180 -7.44 16.02 -9.31
N GLU A 181 -7.38 14.84 -8.70
CA GLU A 181 -6.57 14.54 -7.52
C GLU A 181 -5.58 13.42 -7.82
N SER A 182 -4.42 13.47 -7.15
CA SER A 182 -3.39 12.44 -7.26
C SER A 182 -3.12 11.78 -5.91
N SER A 183 -3.01 10.47 -5.92
CA SER A 183 -2.63 9.64 -4.77
C SER A 183 -1.34 8.89 -5.07
N LYS A 184 -0.62 8.53 -4.00
CA LYS A 184 0.44 7.51 -4.09
C LYS A 184 -0.19 6.14 -3.99
N GLU A 185 0.38 5.20 -4.72
CA GLU A 185 -0.01 3.79 -4.69
C GLU A 185 1.24 2.91 -4.68
N SER A 186 1.07 1.68 -4.18
CA SER A 186 2.12 0.67 -4.21
C SER A 186 1.55 -0.68 -4.54
N ALA A 187 2.28 -1.48 -5.31
CA ALA A 187 1.93 -2.87 -5.53
C ALA A 187 3.18 -3.74 -5.51
N PHE A 188 3.06 -4.96 -5.00
CA PHE A 188 4.07 -6.00 -5.17
C PHE A 188 3.51 -7.19 -5.92
N ALA A 189 4.38 -7.91 -6.61
CA ALA A 189 4.04 -9.16 -7.26
C ALA A 189 5.07 -10.24 -6.98
N VAL A 190 4.58 -11.47 -7.03
CA VAL A 190 5.38 -12.71 -7.12
C VAL A 190 4.76 -13.62 -8.16
N THR A 191 5.55 -14.55 -8.68
CA THR A 191 5.11 -15.55 -9.66
C THR A 191 5.28 -16.94 -9.08
N THR A 192 4.25 -17.76 -9.20
CA THR A 192 4.24 -19.17 -8.80
C THR A 192 3.94 -20.06 -10.02
N ASP A 193 4.05 -21.37 -9.85
CA ASP A 193 3.65 -22.33 -10.89
C ASP A 193 2.15 -22.24 -11.22
N ASP A 194 1.33 -21.79 -10.27
CA ASP A 194 -0.12 -21.57 -10.44
C ASP A 194 -0.45 -20.17 -11.00
N GLY A 195 0.55 -19.31 -11.21
CA GLY A 195 0.42 -17.99 -11.80
C GLY A 195 0.91 -16.85 -10.90
N PRO A 196 0.84 -15.61 -11.42
CA PRO A 196 1.23 -14.43 -10.66
C PRO A 196 0.19 -14.05 -9.61
N VAL A 197 0.69 -13.50 -8.51
CA VAL A 197 -0.11 -12.83 -7.48
C VAL A 197 0.38 -11.39 -7.37
N VAL A 198 -0.53 -10.44 -7.44
CA VAL A 198 -0.27 -9.01 -7.21
C VAL A 198 -1.05 -8.58 -5.97
N VAL A 199 -0.38 -7.91 -5.04
CA VAL A 199 -1.02 -7.23 -3.90
C VAL A 199 -0.83 -5.74 -4.08
N HIS A 200 -1.93 -5.01 -4.15
CA HIS A 200 -1.99 -3.59 -4.48
C HIS A 200 -2.61 -2.83 -3.31
N LEU A 201 -1.93 -1.77 -2.90
CA LEU A 201 -2.37 -0.78 -1.93
C LEU A 201 -2.83 0.46 -2.65
N ASP A 202 -4.14 0.69 -2.59
CA ASP A 202 -4.78 1.94 -2.94
C ASP A 202 -5.39 2.58 -1.69
N GLY A 203 -5.15 3.89 -1.55
CA GLY A 203 -5.78 4.73 -0.53
C GLY A 203 -6.56 5.85 -1.18
N LEU A 204 -7.55 6.38 -0.45
CA LEU A 204 -8.37 7.49 -0.95
C LEU A 204 -7.50 8.68 -1.38
N ASP A 205 -6.45 8.96 -0.63
CA ASP A 205 -5.44 9.97 -0.93
C ASP A 205 -4.04 9.53 -0.46
N THR A 206 -3.05 10.41 -0.60
CA THR A 206 -1.67 10.12 -0.18
C THR A 206 -1.51 9.98 1.34
N GLY A 207 -2.36 10.64 2.13
CA GLY A 207 -2.38 10.51 3.59
C GLY A 207 -2.86 9.14 4.02
N GLU A 208 -4.04 8.73 3.54
CA GLU A 208 -4.61 7.39 3.77
C GLU A 208 -3.66 6.28 3.29
N TYR A 209 -3.06 6.44 2.11
CA TYR A 209 -2.00 5.55 1.63
C TYR A 209 -0.85 5.40 2.64
N THR A 210 -0.39 6.53 3.20
CA THR A 210 0.75 6.53 4.14
C THR A 210 0.39 5.83 5.44
N GLU A 211 -0.83 5.99 5.93
CA GLU A 211 -1.33 5.34 7.15
C GLU A 211 -1.50 3.82 6.97
N MET A 212 -1.81 3.37 5.75
CA MET A 212 -1.98 1.96 5.42
C MET A 212 -0.69 1.22 5.02
N LEU A 213 0.40 1.94 4.72
CA LEU A 213 1.69 1.34 4.36
C LEU A 213 2.18 0.25 5.33
N PRO A 214 2.06 0.37 6.67
CA PRO A 214 2.47 -0.69 7.59
C PRO A 214 1.76 -2.03 7.36
N ALA A 215 0.50 -2.02 6.94
CA ALA A 215 -0.27 -3.24 6.62
C ALA A 215 0.20 -3.86 5.30
N TYR A 216 0.43 -3.04 4.27
CA TYR A 216 1.03 -3.49 3.01
C TYR A 216 2.43 -4.11 3.21
N ARG A 217 3.28 -3.48 4.02
CA ARG A 217 4.61 -4.01 4.38
C ARG A 217 4.52 -5.29 5.21
N LEU A 218 3.43 -5.50 5.94
CA LEU A 218 3.18 -6.76 6.66
C LEU A 218 2.86 -7.88 5.70
N ALA A 219 1.98 -7.65 4.73
CA ALA A 219 1.71 -8.63 3.69
C ALA A 219 2.99 -9.00 2.93
N GLN A 220 3.79 -8.01 2.52
CA GLN A 220 5.04 -8.27 1.79
C GLN A 220 6.07 -9.09 2.59
N ARG A 221 6.30 -8.73 3.87
CA ARG A 221 7.35 -9.39 4.68
C ARG A 221 6.96 -10.78 5.22
N THR A 222 5.66 -11.09 5.25
CA THR A 222 5.14 -12.40 5.68
C THR A 222 4.82 -13.31 4.50
N LEU A 223 5.10 -12.85 3.28
CA LEU A 223 4.88 -13.58 2.06
C LEU A 223 5.70 -14.86 2.02
N ARG A 224 5.04 -15.95 1.65
CA ARG A 224 5.59 -17.32 1.57
C ARG A 224 4.77 -18.17 0.61
N THR A 225 5.30 -19.31 0.23
CA THR A 225 4.51 -20.33 -0.51
C THR A 225 3.47 -20.98 0.41
N THR A 226 2.34 -21.41 -0.15
CA THR A 226 1.31 -22.20 0.56
C THR A 226 1.61 -23.69 0.57
#